data_AF-A0A1V4YPK3-F1
#
_entry.id   AF-A0A1V4YPK3-F1
#
_cell.length_a   1.000
_cell.length_b   1.000
_cell.length_c   1.000
_cell.angle_alpha   90.00
_cell.angle_beta   90.00
_cell.angle_gamma   90.00
#
_symmetry.space_group_name_H-M   'P 1'
#
loop_
_entity.id
_entity.type
_entity.pdbx_description
1 polymer ?
#
loop_
_entity_poly.entity_id
_entity_poly.type
_entity_poly.pdbx_seq_one_letter_code
_entity_poly.pdbx_strand_id
1 'polypeptide(L)'
;MTLTVTDTGGQKSNDTLQVVVTGPVSTASYTPVYDNRLRESSPNSVLSTTTYLDIGKSAYRCRDVMLFDLSMYDKTDKISKATLSLYWYYPAGTTRTSDTVVEVYRPVEWDSKYVTWRSRISGVPWKNAGGEWFDMNGVSQGATPYASIIFSGSKVPDNRYYEFDVTHLVQKYVNGTYANTGFLLKAKTESGNYIAFYSSEWSDDEQKPILTIKG
;
A
#
# COMPACT_ATOMS: atom_id res chain seq x y z
N MET A 1 25.18 32.01 6.12
CA MET A 1 26.21 32.90 6.69
C MET A 1 27.29 33.06 5.64
N THR A 2 27.74 34.29 5.37
CA THR A 2 28.79 34.55 4.38
C THR A 2 30.08 34.91 5.11
N LEU A 3 31.15 34.17 4.85
CA LEU A 3 32.47 34.48 5.37
C LEU A 3 33.24 35.25 4.30
N THR A 4 33.73 36.43 4.66
CA THR A 4 34.61 37.24 3.80
C THR A 4 36.01 37.24 4.39
N VAL A 5 36.98 36.69 3.67
CA VAL A 5 38.40 36.75 4.04
C VAL A 5 39.08 37.77 3.14
N THR A 6 39.84 38.67 3.75
CA THR A 6 40.65 39.68 3.03
C THR A 6 42.12 39.40 3.29
N ASP A 7 42.93 39.27 2.24
CA ASP A 7 44.38 39.11 2.39
C ASP A 7 45.09 40.46 2.66
N THR A 8 46.39 40.42 2.94
CA THR A 8 47.22 41.62 3.19
C THR A 8 47.41 42.51 1.96
N GLY A 9 47.02 42.04 0.76
CA GLY A 9 46.96 42.82 -0.48
C GLY A 9 45.58 43.43 -0.76
N GLY A 10 44.60 43.21 0.12
CA GLY A 10 43.25 43.74 -0.01
C GLY A 10 42.31 42.93 -0.91
N GLN A 11 42.73 41.75 -1.39
CA GLN A 11 41.85 40.87 -2.16
C GLN A 11 40.86 40.17 -1.25
N LYS A 12 39.58 40.16 -1.64
CA LYS A 12 38.48 39.57 -0.87
C LYS A 12 37.99 38.30 -1.55
N SER A 13 37.91 37.22 -0.78
CA SER A 13 37.20 36.00 -1.16
C SER A 13 35.97 35.85 -0.29
N ASN A 14 34.85 35.50 -0.92
CA ASN A 14 33.57 35.29 -0.25
C ASN A 14 33.14 33.84 -0.46
N ASP A 15 32.84 33.15 0.64
CA ASP A 15 32.20 31.83 0.59
C ASP A 15 30.85 31.87 1.31
N THR A 16 29.86 31.22 0.72
CA THR A 16 28.47 31.28 1.19
C THR A 16 28.04 29.91 1.69
N LEU A 17 27.97 29.75 3.02
CA LEU A 17 27.40 28.57 3.65
C LEU A 17 25.88 28.69 3.65
N GLN A 18 25.22 27.85 2.85
CA GLN A 18 23.79 27.58 2.96
C GLN A 18 23.56 26.51 4.03
N VAL A 19 23.04 26.93 5.18
CA VAL A 19 22.55 26.01 6.21
C VAL A 19 21.10 25.69 5.87
N VAL A 20 20.85 24.50 5.34
CA VAL A 20 19.49 23.99 5.15
C VAL A 20 19.02 23.44 6.50
N VAL A 21 18.15 24.17 7.18
CA VAL A 21 17.44 23.65 8.35
C VAL A 21 16.32 22.74 7.83
N THR A 22 16.58 21.44 7.77
CA THR A 22 15.51 20.45 7.61
C THR A 22 14.70 20.45 8.90
N GLY A 23 13.41 20.82 8.84
CA GLY A 23 12.50 20.69 9.98
C GLY A 23 12.46 19.24 10.50
N PRO A 24 11.93 19.01 11.72
CA PRO A 24 11.82 17.66 12.26
C PRO A 24 10.96 16.79 11.33
N VAL A 25 11.51 15.66 10.87
CA VAL A 25 10.78 14.65 10.10
C VAL A 25 9.70 14.06 11.01
N SER A 26 8.44 14.42 10.78
CA SER A 26 7.32 13.78 11.48
C SER A 26 7.17 12.35 10.97
N THR A 27 6.98 11.40 11.87
CA THR A 27 6.67 10.00 11.53
C THR A 27 5.37 9.63 12.22
N ALA A 28 4.43 9.07 11.47
CA ALA A 28 3.16 8.58 11.98
C ALA A 28 2.88 7.18 11.43
N SER A 29 2.22 6.34 12.23
CA SER A 29 1.84 4.99 11.85
C SER A 29 0.34 4.80 12.06
N TYR A 30 -0.29 4.16 11.08
CA TYR A 30 -1.74 4.01 10.99
C TYR A 30 -2.09 2.54 10.82
N THR A 31 -3.16 2.11 11.48
CA THR A 31 -3.86 0.87 11.12
C THR A 31 -4.92 1.17 10.07
N PRO A 32 -5.30 0.19 9.23
CA PRO A 32 -6.38 0.39 8.28
C PRO A 32 -7.70 0.62 9.02
N VAL A 33 -8.50 1.56 8.52
CA VAL A 33 -9.87 1.78 9.01
C VAL A 33 -10.84 0.74 8.44
N TYR A 34 -10.54 0.25 7.24
CA TYR A 34 -11.28 -0.84 6.60
C TYR A 34 -10.33 -1.72 5.80
N ASP A 35 -10.51 -3.02 5.89
CA ASP A 35 -10.03 -3.99 4.89
C ASP A 35 -11.15 -4.95 4.51
N ASN A 36 -11.07 -5.50 3.29
CA ASN A 36 -12.03 -6.49 2.84
C ASN A 36 -11.46 -7.35 1.73
N ARG A 37 -11.61 -8.66 1.90
CA ARG A 37 -11.22 -9.65 0.89
C ARG A 37 -12.21 -9.71 -0.26
N LEU A 38 -11.68 -9.62 -1.47
CA LEU A 38 -12.41 -9.89 -2.71
C LEU A 38 -12.12 -11.34 -3.12
N ARG A 39 -13.09 -12.23 -2.88
CA ARG A 39 -12.91 -13.68 -3.11
C ARG A 39 -13.88 -14.23 -4.15
N GLU A 40 -13.32 -14.82 -5.21
CA GLU A 40 -14.11 -15.39 -6.31
C GLU A 40 -15.07 -16.50 -5.87
N SER A 41 -14.67 -17.34 -4.90
CA SER A 41 -15.51 -18.42 -4.37
C SER A 41 -16.68 -17.96 -3.50
N SER A 42 -16.66 -16.70 -3.05
CA SER A 42 -17.65 -16.11 -2.17
C SER A 42 -18.09 -14.77 -2.75
N PRO A 43 -18.64 -14.75 -3.98
CA PRO A 43 -18.57 -13.57 -4.83
C PRO A 43 -19.48 -12.41 -4.40
N ASN A 44 -20.45 -12.68 -3.52
CA ASN A 44 -21.41 -11.70 -2.99
C ASN A 44 -21.24 -11.47 -1.48
N SER A 45 -20.17 -11.97 -0.87
CA SER A 45 -19.93 -11.84 0.57
C SER A 45 -19.02 -10.66 0.87
N VAL A 46 -19.42 -9.85 1.85
CA VAL A 46 -18.51 -8.92 2.55
C VAL A 46 -17.75 -9.75 3.57
N LEU A 47 -16.43 -9.62 3.58
CA LEU A 47 -15.48 -10.46 4.34
C LEU A 47 -14.57 -9.60 5.24
N SER A 48 -15.07 -8.46 5.72
CA SER A 48 -14.30 -7.49 6.49
C SER A 48 -13.99 -7.92 7.93
N THR A 49 -14.58 -9.00 8.43
CA THR A 49 -14.37 -9.50 9.80
C THR A 49 -13.46 -10.73 9.85
N THR A 50 -12.76 -11.04 8.75
CA THR A 50 -11.84 -12.19 8.72
C THR A 50 -10.47 -11.76 9.19
N THR A 51 -9.78 -12.63 9.93
CA THR A 51 -8.50 -12.35 10.59
C THR A 51 -7.26 -12.39 9.68
N TYR A 52 -7.47 -12.46 8.37
CA TYR A 52 -6.41 -12.49 7.38
C TYR A 52 -6.85 -11.81 6.09
N LEU A 53 -5.87 -11.41 5.29
CA LEU A 53 -5.95 -10.90 3.93
C LEU A 53 -5.40 -11.98 3.01
N ASP A 54 -6.01 -12.23 1.85
CA ASP A 54 -5.51 -13.24 0.91
C ASP A 54 -5.39 -12.73 -0.53
N ILE A 55 -4.31 -13.16 -1.18
CA ILE A 55 -3.90 -12.64 -2.48
C ILE A 55 -3.46 -13.80 -3.38
N GLY A 56 -3.76 -13.68 -4.67
CA GLY A 56 -3.33 -14.63 -5.70
C GLY A 56 -4.39 -15.69 -5.95
N LYS A 57 -3.96 -16.91 -6.28
CA LYS A 57 -4.91 -17.97 -6.62
C LYS A 57 -4.41 -19.35 -6.20
N SER A 58 -5.31 -20.10 -5.58
CA SER A 58 -5.24 -21.55 -5.48
C SER A 58 -6.34 -22.14 -6.38
N ALA A 59 -7.43 -22.67 -5.82
CA ALA A 59 -8.61 -23.01 -6.60
C ALA A 59 -9.27 -21.75 -7.21
N TYR A 60 -9.42 -20.70 -6.41
CA TYR A 60 -10.12 -19.46 -6.74
C TYR A 60 -9.21 -18.25 -6.55
N ARG A 61 -9.52 -17.16 -7.27
CA ARG A 61 -8.81 -15.89 -7.11
C ARG A 61 -9.19 -15.17 -5.82
N CYS A 62 -8.19 -14.55 -5.22
CA CYS A 62 -8.30 -13.69 -4.05
C CYS A 62 -7.50 -12.40 -4.28
N ARG A 63 -8.09 -11.28 -3.89
CA ARG A 63 -7.53 -9.94 -3.90
C ARG A 63 -8.01 -9.23 -2.64
N ASP A 64 -7.41 -8.10 -2.31
CA ASP A 64 -7.77 -7.36 -1.12
C ASP A 64 -7.94 -5.87 -1.42
N VAL A 65 -8.83 -5.19 -0.68
CA VAL A 65 -8.92 -3.73 -0.65
C VAL A 65 -8.78 -3.24 0.78
N MET A 66 -8.03 -2.16 0.96
CA MET A 66 -7.69 -1.64 2.28
C MET A 66 -7.63 -0.11 2.27
N LEU A 67 -8.26 0.53 3.24
CA LEU A 67 -8.32 1.99 3.39
C LEU A 67 -7.63 2.41 4.69
N PHE A 68 -6.79 3.43 4.61
CA PHE A 68 -6.23 4.14 5.77
C PHE A 68 -6.80 5.55 5.81
N ASP A 69 -7.09 6.05 7.00
CA ASP A 69 -7.48 7.44 7.18
C ASP A 69 -6.25 8.35 7.07
N LEU A 70 -6.32 9.32 6.16
CA LEU A 70 -5.27 10.31 5.89
C LEU A 70 -5.79 11.74 6.11
N SER A 71 -6.97 11.93 6.71
CA SER A 71 -7.62 13.23 6.83
C SER A 71 -6.88 14.23 7.71
N MET A 72 -5.91 13.77 8.49
CA MET A 72 -5.07 14.64 9.33
C MET A 72 -4.00 15.41 8.56
N TYR A 73 -3.72 15.02 7.31
CA TYR A 73 -2.74 15.71 6.46
C TYR A 73 -3.40 16.84 5.67
N ASP A 74 -2.70 17.95 5.59
CA ASP A 74 -3.07 19.06 4.72
C ASP A 74 -2.64 18.79 3.27
N LYS A 75 -3.35 19.38 2.30
CA LYS A 75 -3.04 19.20 0.87
C LYS A 75 -1.65 19.70 0.46
N THR A 76 -1.05 20.55 1.29
CA THR A 76 0.30 21.08 1.08
C THR A 76 1.39 20.18 1.64
N ASP A 77 1.04 19.20 2.48
CA ASP A 77 2.00 18.31 3.12
C ASP A 77 2.78 17.49 2.10
N LYS A 78 4.08 17.39 2.36
CA LYS A 78 5.00 16.57 1.58
C LYS A 78 5.17 15.25 2.29
N ILE A 79 5.05 14.18 1.53
CA ILE A 79 5.26 12.82 2.00
C ILE A 79 6.60 12.39 1.46
N SER A 80 7.61 12.38 2.32
CA SER A 80 8.98 11.95 1.97
C SER A 80 9.06 10.43 1.85
N LYS A 81 8.27 9.69 2.64
CA LYS A 81 8.14 8.24 2.58
C LYS A 81 6.77 7.78 3.06
N ALA A 82 6.18 6.80 2.38
CA ALA A 82 5.08 6.01 2.92
C ALA A 82 5.34 4.52 2.67
N THR A 83 5.23 3.72 3.72
CA THR A 83 5.49 2.28 3.70
C THR A 83 4.26 1.53 4.21
N LEU A 84 3.67 0.70 3.37
CA LEU A 84 2.67 -0.29 3.78
C LEU A 84 3.41 -1.57 4.20
N SER A 85 3.24 -1.98 5.45
CA SER A 85 3.85 -3.18 6.03
C SER A 85 2.79 -4.26 6.24
N LEU A 86 2.98 -5.43 5.64
CA LEU A 86 2.09 -6.59 5.78
C LEU A 86 2.84 -7.79 6.34
N TYR A 87 2.27 -8.46 7.34
CA TYR A 87 2.90 -9.59 8.01
C TYR A 87 2.61 -10.92 7.32
N TRP A 88 3.62 -11.53 6.70
CA TRP A 88 3.44 -12.75 5.90
C TRP A 88 3.50 -14.01 6.77
N TYR A 89 2.39 -14.75 6.87
CA TYR A 89 2.27 -15.94 7.74
C TYR A 89 1.81 -17.23 7.02
N TYR A 90 1.27 -17.15 5.80
CA TYR A 90 0.71 -18.31 5.08
C TYR A 90 1.17 -18.39 3.61
N PRO A 91 1.42 -19.57 3.02
CA PRO A 91 1.14 -20.94 3.49
C PRO A 91 2.06 -21.48 4.58
N ALA A 92 1.49 -21.99 5.69
CA ALA A 92 2.26 -22.55 6.79
C ALA A 92 3.03 -23.82 6.37
N GLY A 93 4.37 -23.79 6.52
CA GLY A 93 5.25 -24.94 6.31
C GLY A 93 5.27 -25.53 4.89
N THR A 94 4.66 -24.87 3.90
CA THR A 94 4.50 -25.40 2.54
C THR A 94 4.88 -24.36 1.50
N THR A 95 5.47 -24.79 0.39
CA THR A 95 5.82 -23.92 -0.74
C THR A 95 4.65 -23.72 -1.70
N ARG A 96 4.80 -22.79 -2.64
CA ARG A 96 3.84 -22.52 -3.71
C ARG A 96 4.39 -23.02 -5.04
N THR A 97 3.52 -23.31 -5.99
CA THR A 97 3.93 -23.79 -7.33
C THR A 97 4.48 -22.66 -8.22
N SER A 98 4.31 -21.40 -7.80
CA SER A 98 4.80 -20.23 -8.53
C SER A 98 5.12 -19.09 -7.56
N ASP A 99 5.99 -18.18 -8.00
CA ASP A 99 6.24 -16.94 -7.29
C ASP A 99 4.96 -16.13 -7.13
N THR A 100 4.82 -15.47 -5.99
CA THR A 100 3.75 -14.50 -5.75
C THR A 100 4.33 -13.10 -5.88
N VAL A 101 4.07 -12.44 -6.99
CA VAL A 101 4.38 -11.02 -7.16
C VAL A 101 3.18 -10.22 -6.65
N VAL A 102 3.24 -9.73 -5.42
CA VAL A 102 2.16 -8.92 -4.83
C VAL A 102 2.31 -7.49 -5.30
N GLU A 103 1.23 -6.92 -5.83
CA GLU A 103 1.19 -5.60 -6.44
C GLU A 103 0.14 -4.72 -5.75
N VAL A 104 0.45 -3.44 -5.60
CA VAL A 104 -0.45 -2.42 -5.03
C VAL A 104 -0.93 -1.45 -6.11
N TYR A 105 -2.23 -1.26 -6.20
CA TYR A 105 -2.90 -0.34 -7.12
C TYR A 105 -3.85 0.61 -6.40
N ARG A 106 -4.30 1.66 -7.10
CA ARG A 106 -5.39 2.53 -6.63
C ARG A 106 -6.74 1.94 -7.06
N PRO A 107 -7.63 1.52 -6.15
CA PRO A 107 -8.96 1.05 -6.53
C PRO A 107 -9.86 2.21 -6.99
N VAL A 108 -10.86 1.89 -7.81
CA VAL A 108 -12.07 2.72 -7.93
C VAL A 108 -12.77 2.78 -6.58
N GLU A 109 -13.49 3.87 -6.30
CA GLU A 109 -14.26 4.05 -5.06
C GLU A 109 -15.13 2.83 -4.71
N TRP A 110 -15.08 2.45 -3.43
CA TRP A 110 -15.79 1.33 -2.83
C TRP A 110 -16.31 1.70 -1.43
N ASP A 111 -17.30 0.96 -0.96
CA ASP A 111 -17.92 1.13 0.36
C ASP A 111 -17.71 -0.15 1.17
N SER A 112 -17.08 -0.02 2.35
CA SER A 112 -16.75 -1.14 3.22
C SER A 112 -17.96 -1.97 3.65
N LYS A 113 -19.18 -1.38 3.63
CA LYS A 113 -20.41 -2.10 3.95
C LYS A 113 -20.93 -3.02 2.85
N TYR A 114 -20.50 -2.80 1.59
CA TYR A 114 -21.07 -3.48 0.42
C TYR A 114 -20.02 -4.08 -0.52
N VAL A 115 -18.74 -3.82 -0.30
CA VAL A 115 -17.68 -4.28 -1.18
C VAL A 115 -17.54 -5.81 -1.13
N THR A 116 -17.58 -6.43 -2.30
CA THR A 116 -17.48 -7.87 -2.52
C THR A 116 -16.71 -8.13 -3.80
N TRP A 117 -16.45 -9.40 -4.15
CA TRP A 117 -15.89 -9.73 -5.46
C TRP A 117 -16.74 -9.20 -6.64
N ARG A 118 -18.07 -9.14 -6.51
CA ARG A 118 -18.96 -8.68 -7.58
C ARG A 118 -19.33 -7.20 -7.51
N SER A 119 -19.37 -6.60 -6.33
CA SER A 119 -19.89 -5.24 -6.11
C SER A 119 -18.90 -4.35 -5.38
N ARG A 120 -18.88 -3.06 -5.76
CA ARG A 120 -18.02 -2.05 -5.12
C ARG A 120 -18.75 -1.21 -4.09
N ILE A 121 -20.02 -0.92 -4.35
CA ILE A 121 -20.95 -0.19 -3.48
C ILE A 121 -22.35 -0.84 -3.60
N SER A 122 -23.31 -0.39 -2.79
CA SER A 122 -24.68 -0.92 -2.81
C SER A 122 -25.28 -0.89 -4.21
N GLY A 123 -25.67 -2.06 -4.71
CA GLY A 123 -26.33 -2.22 -6.03
C GLY A 123 -25.45 -1.97 -7.26
N VAL A 124 -24.17 -1.61 -7.10
CA VAL A 124 -23.29 -1.30 -8.23
C VAL A 124 -22.17 -2.34 -8.34
N PRO A 125 -22.19 -3.17 -9.40
CA PRO A 125 -21.13 -4.15 -9.63
C PRO A 125 -19.82 -3.46 -10.04
N TRP A 126 -18.71 -4.15 -9.85
CA TRP A 126 -17.49 -3.85 -10.62
C TRP A 126 -17.75 -4.15 -12.09
N LYS A 127 -17.18 -3.36 -13.02
CA LYS A 127 -17.21 -3.75 -14.45
C LYS A 127 -16.51 -5.07 -14.69
N ASN A 128 -15.40 -5.30 -13.99
CA ASN A 128 -14.67 -6.57 -13.96
C ASN A 128 -14.73 -7.14 -12.55
N ALA A 129 -15.27 -8.35 -12.39
CA ALA A 129 -15.33 -8.98 -11.07
C ALA A 129 -13.92 -9.13 -10.46
N GLY A 130 -13.83 -8.93 -9.15
CA GLY A 130 -12.56 -8.87 -8.42
C GLY A 130 -11.93 -7.48 -8.37
N GLY A 131 -12.65 -6.43 -8.73
CA GLY A 131 -12.20 -5.05 -8.53
C GLY A 131 -11.78 -4.33 -9.80
N GLU A 132 -11.89 -3.00 -9.72
CA GLU A 132 -11.39 -2.07 -10.73
C GLU A 132 -10.33 -1.18 -10.11
N TRP A 133 -9.24 -0.96 -10.85
CA TRP A 133 -8.12 -0.17 -10.38
C TRP A 133 -7.53 0.69 -11.48
N PHE A 134 -6.74 1.68 -11.05
CA PHE A 134 -5.83 2.44 -11.88
C PHE A 134 -4.39 2.13 -11.48
N ASP A 135 -3.54 2.03 -12.47
CA ASP A 135 -2.10 1.87 -12.29
C ASP A 135 -1.41 3.22 -12.03
N MET A 136 -0.09 3.22 -11.82
CA MET A 136 0.64 4.45 -11.46
C MET A 136 0.63 5.54 -12.54
N ASN A 137 0.31 5.15 -13.78
CA ASN A 137 0.19 6.05 -14.94
C ASN A 137 -1.27 6.51 -15.15
N GLY A 138 -2.20 6.10 -14.28
CA GLY A 138 -3.61 6.42 -14.39
C GLY A 138 -4.38 5.54 -15.39
N VAL A 139 -3.80 4.42 -15.83
CA VAL A 139 -4.46 3.52 -16.79
C VAL A 139 -5.41 2.59 -16.03
N SER A 140 -6.69 2.58 -16.44
CA SER A 140 -7.70 1.65 -15.92
C SER A 140 -7.28 0.21 -16.24
N GLN A 141 -7.26 -0.66 -15.23
CA GLN A 141 -6.81 -2.06 -15.34
C GLN A 141 -5.35 -2.19 -15.84
N GLY A 142 -4.55 -1.13 -15.66
CA GLY A 142 -3.14 -1.13 -16.06
C GLY A 142 -2.28 -2.09 -15.24
N ALA A 143 -1.09 -2.38 -15.76
CA ALA A 143 -0.18 -3.40 -15.22
C ALA A 143 1.08 -2.80 -14.55
N THR A 144 1.13 -1.47 -14.36
CA THR A 144 2.26 -0.79 -13.72
C THR A 144 1.90 -0.39 -12.29
N PRO A 145 2.18 -1.23 -11.28
CA PRO A 145 1.72 -0.99 -9.92
C PRO A 145 2.44 0.19 -9.26
N TYR A 146 1.87 0.73 -8.19
CA TYR A 146 2.54 1.72 -7.34
C TYR A 146 3.64 1.10 -6.49
N ALA A 147 3.47 -0.16 -6.09
CA ALA A 147 4.46 -0.93 -5.33
C ALA A 147 4.37 -2.41 -5.72
N SER A 148 5.48 -3.13 -5.65
CA SER A 148 5.52 -4.57 -5.93
C SER A 148 6.61 -5.26 -5.12
N ILE A 149 6.30 -6.45 -4.60
CA ILE A 149 7.27 -7.33 -3.94
C ILE A 149 7.11 -8.75 -4.49
N ILE A 150 8.23 -9.44 -4.69
CA ILE A 150 8.25 -10.83 -5.11
C ILE A 150 8.46 -11.73 -3.90
N PHE A 151 7.50 -12.60 -3.63
CA PHE A 151 7.61 -13.70 -2.69
C PHE A 151 7.90 -14.97 -3.47
N SER A 152 9.12 -15.50 -3.32
CA SER A 152 9.51 -16.70 -4.05
C SER A 152 8.60 -17.88 -3.71
N GLY A 153 8.19 -18.64 -4.73
CA GLY A 153 7.34 -19.82 -4.59
C GLY A 153 8.01 -20.92 -3.77
N SER A 154 9.34 -21.02 -3.83
CA SER A 154 10.12 -21.98 -3.07
C SER A 154 10.34 -21.61 -1.60
N LYS A 155 9.92 -20.41 -1.17
CA LYS A 155 10.02 -19.96 0.22
C LYS A 155 8.71 -20.17 0.96
N VAL A 156 8.83 -20.66 2.18
CA VAL A 156 7.76 -20.64 3.19
C VAL A 156 7.75 -19.29 3.92
N PRO A 157 6.64 -18.91 4.56
CA PRO A 157 6.57 -17.72 5.40
C PRO A 157 7.61 -17.74 6.51
N ASP A 158 8.27 -16.61 6.72
CA ASP A 158 9.23 -16.37 7.79
C ASP A 158 8.63 -15.57 8.94
N ASN A 159 7.31 -15.32 8.92
CA ASN A 159 6.55 -14.66 9.98
C ASN A 159 7.15 -13.28 10.33
N ARG A 160 7.17 -12.39 9.33
CA ARG A 160 7.58 -10.99 9.52
C ARG A 160 6.87 -10.07 8.56
N TYR A 161 7.07 -8.77 8.77
CA TYR A 161 6.64 -7.72 7.86
C TYR A 161 7.41 -7.70 6.55
N TYR A 162 6.67 -7.42 5.49
CA TYR A 162 7.16 -7.04 4.17
C TYR A 162 6.65 -5.66 3.81
N GLU A 163 7.55 -4.83 3.29
CA GLU A 163 7.37 -3.39 3.18
C GLU A 163 7.22 -2.94 1.73
N PHE A 164 6.04 -2.43 1.40
CA PHE A 164 5.69 -1.87 0.09
C PHE A 164 5.88 -0.35 0.13
N ASP A 165 6.72 0.18 -0.75
CA ASP A 165 6.86 1.63 -0.93
C ASP A 165 5.66 2.19 -1.70
N VAL A 166 4.73 2.80 -0.98
CA VAL A 166 3.50 3.40 -1.52
C VAL A 166 3.56 4.94 -1.51
N THR A 167 4.75 5.52 -1.33
CA THR A 167 4.99 6.97 -1.20
C THR A 167 4.27 7.77 -2.29
N HIS A 168 4.40 7.33 -3.55
CA HIS A 168 3.82 8.05 -4.68
C HIS A 168 2.28 8.09 -4.62
N LEU A 169 1.62 6.98 -4.26
CA LEU A 169 0.16 6.94 -4.16
C LEU A 169 -0.34 7.77 -2.98
N VAL A 170 0.29 7.62 -1.81
CA VAL A 170 -0.07 8.37 -0.60
C VAL A 170 0.09 9.88 -0.83
N GLN A 171 1.17 10.32 -1.47
CA GLN A 171 1.34 11.73 -1.81
C GLN A 171 0.23 12.25 -2.74
N LYS A 172 -0.25 11.43 -3.69
CA LYS A 172 -1.36 11.79 -4.60
C LYS A 172 -2.71 11.86 -3.89
N TYR A 173 -2.91 11.11 -2.81
CA TYR A 173 -4.07 11.24 -1.95
C TYR A 173 -3.99 12.50 -1.09
N VAL A 174 -2.86 12.70 -0.40
CA VAL A 174 -2.63 13.84 0.49
C VAL A 174 -2.80 15.16 -0.27
N ASN A 175 -2.16 15.31 -1.44
CA ASN A 175 -2.25 16.56 -2.20
C ASN A 175 -3.58 16.75 -2.96
N GLY A 176 -4.52 15.81 -2.84
CA GLY A 176 -5.83 15.88 -3.47
C GLY A 176 -5.83 15.65 -4.99
N THR A 177 -4.74 15.15 -5.59
CA THR A 177 -4.76 14.72 -7.00
C THR A 177 -5.80 13.62 -7.19
N TYR A 178 -5.93 12.72 -6.21
CA TYR A 178 -6.93 11.66 -6.17
C TYR A 178 -7.68 11.71 -4.84
N ALA A 179 -8.97 11.36 -4.86
CA ALA A 179 -9.67 10.98 -3.63
C ALA A 179 -9.00 9.75 -3.01
N ASN A 180 -8.92 9.69 -1.67
CA ASN A 180 -8.38 8.53 -0.97
C ASN A 180 -9.34 7.35 -1.06
N THR A 181 -9.06 6.42 -1.96
CA THR A 181 -9.79 5.15 -2.10
C THR A 181 -8.99 3.96 -1.55
N GLY A 182 -7.84 4.23 -0.92
CA GLY A 182 -7.01 3.20 -0.32
C GLY A 182 -6.17 2.43 -1.32
N PHE A 183 -6.01 1.13 -1.09
CA PHE A 183 -5.15 0.23 -1.84
C PHE A 183 -5.94 -0.97 -2.32
N LEU A 184 -5.66 -1.43 -3.54
CA LEU A 184 -6.05 -2.74 -4.04
C LEU A 184 -4.80 -3.59 -4.16
N LEU A 185 -4.82 -4.76 -3.53
CA LEU A 185 -3.72 -5.71 -3.57
C LEU A 185 -4.12 -6.94 -4.39
N LYS A 186 -3.24 -7.31 -5.33
CA LYS A 186 -3.42 -8.51 -6.14
C LYS A 186 -2.07 -9.15 -6.47
N ALA A 187 -2.08 -10.43 -6.82
CA ALA A 187 -0.91 -11.03 -7.44
C ALA A 187 -0.85 -10.60 -8.93
N LYS A 188 0.34 -10.32 -9.46
CA LYS A 188 0.56 -9.99 -10.88
C LYS A 188 -0.13 -11.00 -11.79
N THR A 189 0.24 -12.26 -11.59
CA THR A 189 -0.39 -13.43 -12.18
C THR A 189 -1.18 -14.12 -11.08
N GLU A 190 -2.40 -14.59 -11.32
CA GLU A 190 -3.21 -15.26 -10.31
C GLU A 190 -3.28 -16.75 -10.66
N SER A 191 -2.22 -17.50 -10.34
CA SER A 191 -2.11 -18.93 -10.64
C SER A 191 -1.11 -19.63 -9.73
N GLY A 192 -1.57 -20.50 -8.83
CA GLY A 192 -0.69 -21.36 -8.02
C GLY A 192 0.19 -20.60 -7.02
N ASN A 193 -0.21 -19.39 -6.67
CA ASN A 193 0.59 -18.42 -5.93
C ASN A 193 -0.23 -17.73 -4.83
N TYR A 194 -1.15 -18.47 -4.22
CA TYR A 194 -1.91 -18.00 -3.07
C TYR A 194 -0.98 -17.70 -1.89
N ILE A 195 -1.17 -16.54 -1.27
CA ILE A 195 -0.48 -16.07 -0.07
C ILE A 195 -1.50 -15.41 0.86
N ALA A 196 -1.23 -15.40 2.16
CA ALA A 196 -2.02 -14.59 3.10
C ALA A 196 -1.17 -13.88 4.15
N PHE A 197 -1.70 -12.75 4.59
CA PHE A 197 -1.17 -11.84 5.61
C PHE A 197 -2.21 -11.65 6.72
N TYR A 198 -1.81 -11.24 7.90
CA TYR A 198 -2.79 -10.88 8.93
C TYR A 198 -3.54 -9.60 8.55
N SER A 199 -4.83 -9.54 8.90
CA SER A 199 -5.70 -8.37 8.66
C SER A 199 -5.82 -7.50 9.91
N SER A 200 -6.59 -6.42 9.79
CA SER A 200 -6.98 -5.55 10.91
C SER A 200 -7.67 -6.28 12.08
N GLU A 201 -8.32 -7.41 11.79
CA GLU A 201 -9.08 -8.23 12.74
C GLU A 201 -8.21 -9.28 13.47
N TRP A 202 -6.91 -9.37 13.16
CA TRP A 202 -6.01 -10.26 13.87
C TRP A 202 -5.87 -9.84 15.35
N SER A 203 -5.67 -10.80 16.25
CA SER A 203 -5.67 -10.51 17.70
C SER A 203 -4.39 -9.85 18.21
N ASP A 204 -3.27 -10.06 17.52
CA ASP A 204 -1.97 -9.49 17.91
C ASP A 204 -1.72 -8.19 17.15
N ASP A 205 -1.74 -7.07 17.87
CA ASP A 205 -1.54 -5.73 17.31
C ASP A 205 -0.15 -5.56 16.69
N GLU A 206 0.86 -6.34 17.13
CA GLU A 206 2.21 -6.28 16.57
C GLU A 206 2.31 -6.94 15.19
N GLN A 207 1.25 -7.60 14.71
CA GLN A 207 1.23 -8.35 13.45
C GLN A 207 0.21 -7.82 12.43
N LYS A 208 -0.55 -6.76 12.78
CA LYS A 208 -1.57 -6.15 11.91
C LYS A 208 -0.95 -5.34 10.76
N PRO A 209 -1.70 -5.06 9.68
CA PRO A 209 -1.26 -4.13 8.65
C PRO A 209 -0.96 -2.73 9.22
N ILE A 210 0.16 -2.14 8.81
CA ILE A 210 0.57 -0.79 9.23
C ILE A 210 0.93 0.04 8.01
N LEU A 211 0.44 1.28 7.95
CA LEU A 211 0.95 2.30 7.04
C LEU A 211 1.79 3.28 7.84
N THR A 212 3.09 3.36 7.58
CA THR A 212 3.98 4.35 8.20
C THR A 212 4.30 5.46 7.21
N ILE A 213 4.06 6.70 7.60
CA ILE A 213 4.25 7.90 6.78
C ILE A 213 5.27 8.82 7.44
N LYS A 214 6.17 9.35 6.63
CA LYS A 214 7.15 10.38 7.00
C LYS A 214 6.93 11.64 6.17
N GLY A 215 6.89 12.77 6.86
CA GLY A 215 6.84 14.12 6.27
C GLY A 215 8.16 14.58 5.67
#